data_AF-A0A1F9DGQ2-F1
#
_entry.id   AF-A0A1F9DGQ2-F1
#
_cell.length_a   1.000
_cell.length_b   1.000
_cell.length_c   1.000
_cell.angle_alpha   90.00
_cell.angle_beta   90.00
_cell.angle_gamma   90.00
#
_symmetry.space_group_name_H-M   'P 1'
#
loop_
_entity.id
_entity.type
_entity.pdbx_description
1 polymer ?
#
loop_
_entity_poly.entity_id
_entity_poly.type
_entity_poly.pdbx_seq_one_letter_code
_entity_poly.pdbx_strand_id
1 'polypeptide(L)' 'MKQSVFPPGWDAERVKRVLTHYESQSEEEAVAEDEAAFEAEGQTVIEVPTEIVPAIRDLIAKYKAA' A
#
# COMPACT_ATOMS: atom_id res chain seq x y z
N MET A 1 16.72 -10.08 -26.98
CA MET A 1 15.85 -9.38 -26.01
C MET A 1 15.87 -10.16 -24.70
N LYS A 2 16.03 -9.48 -23.56
CA LYS A 2 16.00 -10.14 -22.25
C LYS A 2 14.54 -10.48 -21.94
N GLN A 3 14.23 -11.75 -21.65
CA GLN A 3 12.90 -12.13 -21.21
C GLN A 3 12.58 -11.38 -19.91
N SER A 4 11.41 -10.76 -19.86
CA SER A 4 10.87 -10.17 -18.63
C SER A 4 10.57 -11.31 -17.65
N VAL A 5 11.30 -11.32 -16.53
CA VAL A 5 11.05 -12.22 -15.41
C VAL A 5 10.14 -11.50 -14.43
N PHE A 6 8.94 -12.01 -14.24
CA PHE A 6 7.98 -11.46 -13.30
C PHE A 6 8.06 -12.19 -11.96
N PRO A 7 7.84 -11.49 -10.83
CA PRO A 7 7.74 -12.13 -9.52
C PRO A 7 6.50 -13.05 -9.45
N PRO A 8 6.43 -13.97 -8.47
CA PRO A 8 5.27 -14.85 -8.29
C PRO A 8 3.96 -14.07 -8.22
N GLY A 9 2.96 -14.51 -9.00
CA GLY A 9 1.65 -13.83 -9.09
C GLY A 9 1.61 -12.60 -10.01
N TRP A 10 2.70 -12.32 -10.73
CA TRP A 10 2.76 -11.28 -11.75
C TRP A 10 2.97 -11.89 -13.14
N ASP A 11 2.23 -11.36 -14.11
CA ASP A 11 2.36 -11.66 -15.52
C ASP A 11 2.29 -10.36 -16.34
N ALA A 12 2.54 -10.47 -17.63
CA ALA A 12 2.54 -9.31 -18.54
C ALA A 12 1.16 -8.62 -18.58
N GLU A 13 0.07 -9.37 -18.46
CA GLU A 13 -1.29 -8.80 -18.49
C GLU A 13 -1.57 -7.97 -17.25
N ARG A 14 -1.21 -8.47 -16.07
CA ARG A 14 -1.32 -7.76 -14.80
C ARG A 14 -0.48 -6.48 -14.83
N VAL A 15 0.76 -6.56 -15.29
CA VAL A 15 1.61 -5.37 -15.44
C VAL A 15 0.96 -4.35 -16.37
N LYS A 16 0.45 -4.78 -17.53
CA LYS A 16 -0.21 -3.88 -18.48
C LYS A 16 -1.45 -3.21 -17.88
N ARG A 17 -2.29 -3.95 -17.15
CA ARG A 17 -3.47 -3.36 -16.49
C ARG A 17 -3.09 -2.30 -15.47
N VAL A 18 -2.06 -2.56 -14.66
CA VAL A 18 -1.55 -1.59 -13.67
C VAL A 18 -1.02 -0.35 -14.36
N LEU A 19 -0.21 -0.50 -15.41
CA LEU A 19 0.31 0.63 -16.18
C LEU A 19 -0.82 1.46 -16.79
N THR A 20 -1.77 0.81 -17.47
CA THR A 20 -2.90 1.52 -18.08
C THR A 20 -3.73 2.29 -17.05
N HIS A 21 -3.93 1.73 -15.84
CA HIS A 21 -4.63 2.42 -14.77
C HIS A 21 -3.90 3.71 -14.35
N TYR A 22 -2.63 3.61 -13.96
CA TYR A 22 -1.85 4.77 -13.50
C TYR A 22 -1.55 5.78 -14.62
N GLU A 23 -1.39 5.34 -15.88
CA GLU A 23 -1.23 6.25 -17.03
C GLU A 23 -2.51 7.04 -17.36
N SER A 24 -3.68 6.49 -17.01
CA SER A 24 -4.97 7.15 -17.24
C SER A 24 -5.49 7.96 -16.06
N GLN A 25 -4.85 7.82 -14.89
CA GLN A 25 -5.26 8.48 -13.66
C GLN A 25 -5.00 9.99 -13.75
N SER A 26 -5.99 10.79 -13.36
CA SER A 26 -5.82 12.23 -13.20
C SER A 26 -5.06 12.58 -11.92
N GLU A 27 -4.48 13.78 -11.87
CA GLU A 27 -3.79 14.26 -10.66
C GLU A 27 -4.71 14.26 -9.43
N GLU A 28 -6.00 14.62 -9.61
CA GLU A 28 -6.99 14.62 -8.53
C GLU A 28 -7.28 13.20 -8.03
N GLU A 29 -7.43 12.24 -8.93
CA GLU A 29 -7.62 10.83 -8.56
C GLU A 29 -6.39 10.25 -7.86
N ALA A 30 -5.18 10.64 -8.27
CA ALA A 30 -3.95 10.21 -7.60
C ALA A 30 -3.86 10.76 -6.17
N VAL A 31 -4.20 12.05 -5.97
CA VAL A 31 -4.27 12.65 -4.63
C VAL A 31 -5.33 11.97 -3.77
N ALA A 32 -6.51 11.70 -4.33
CA ALA A 32 -7.58 11.02 -3.60
C ALA A 32 -7.20 9.58 -3.20
N GLU A 33 -6.48 8.84 -4.04
CA GLU A 33 -5.94 7.51 -3.71
C GLU A 33 -4.95 7.58 -2.54
N ASP A 34 -4.04 8.56 -2.57
CA ASP A 34 -3.06 8.78 -1.50
C ASP A 34 -3.74 9.18 -0.17
N GLU A 35 -4.72 10.06 -0.20
CA GLU A 35 -5.46 10.51 0.99
C GLU A 35 -6.33 9.40 1.58
N ALA A 36 -7.00 8.62 0.73
CA ALA A 36 -7.84 7.49 1.15
C ALA A 36 -7.06 6.42 1.94
N ALA A 37 -5.75 6.28 1.70
CA ALA A 37 -4.90 5.38 2.49
C ALA A 37 -4.86 5.75 3.98
N PHE A 38 -5.06 7.02 4.32
CA PHE A 38 -5.10 7.53 5.70
C PHE A 38 -6.51 7.52 6.31
N GLU A 39 -7.56 7.41 5.49
CA GLU A 39 -8.96 7.44 5.91
C GLU A 39 -9.59 6.04 6.10
N ALA A 40 -8.77 5.00 6.21
CA ALA A 40 -9.26 3.63 6.40
C ALA A 40 -10.15 3.52 7.65
N GLU A 41 -11.39 3.05 7.46
CA GLU A 41 -12.39 2.94 8.53
C GLU A 41 -11.85 2.08 9.71
N GLY A 42 -11.96 2.62 10.92
CA GLY A 42 -11.47 1.96 12.13
C GLY A 42 -9.95 1.97 12.30
N GLN A 43 -9.21 2.70 11.45
CA GLN A 43 -7.78 2.93 11.58
C GLN A 43 -7.47 4.42 11.72
N THR A 44 -6.31 4.72 12.26
CA THR A 44 -5.82 6.08 12.42
C THR A 44 -4.33 6.07 12.19
N VAL A 45 -3.84 6.99 11.36
CA VAL A 45 -2.40 7.16 11.13
C VAL A 45 -1.83 8.11 12.17
N ILE A 46 -0.74 7.68 12.80
CA ILE A 46 -0.02 8.43 13.82
C ILE A 46 1.47 8.48 13.46
N GLU A 47 2.08 9.65 13.60
CA GLU A 47 3.53 9.78 13.52
C GLU A 47 4.17 9.23 14.81
N VAL A 48 5.20 8.41 14.67
CA VAL A 48 5.91 7.79 15.79
C VAL A 48 7.41 7.75 15.50
N PRO A 49 8.28 7.97 16.52
CA PRO A 49 9.72 7.73 16.36
C PRO A 49 10.00 6.30 15.89
N THR A 50 10.95 6.15 14.97
CA THR A 50 11.26 4.83 14.38
C THR A 50 11.72 3.82 15.44
N GLU A 51 12.40 4.31 16.47
CA GLU A 51 12.94 3.53 17.58
C GLU A 51 11.86 2.81 18.40
N ILE A 52 10.63 3.34 18.41
CA ILE A 52 9.52 2.77 19.20
C ILE A 52 8.55 1.93 18.35
N VAL A 53 8.73 1.87 17.03
CA VAL A 53 7.87 1.08 16.12
C VAL A 53 7.73 -0.39 16.56
N PRO A 54 8.78 -1.10 17.01
CA PRO A 54 8.63 -2.48 17.49
C PRO A 54 7.64 -2.61 18.67
N ALA A 55 7.70 -1.70 19.64
CA ALA A 55 6.82 -1.74 20.82
C ALA A 55 5.35 -1.49 20.45
N ILE A 56 5.11 -0.61 19.48
CA ILE A 56 3.76 -0.33 18.97
C ILE A 56 3.20 -1.54 18.21
N ARG A 57 4.04 -2.21 17.40
CA ARG A 57 3.64 -3.44 16.71
C ARG A 57 3.23 -4.53 17.69
N ASP A 58 3.99 -4.71 18.77
CA ASP A 58 3.66 -5.68 19.82
C ASP A 58 2.33 -5.34 20.51
N LEU A 59 2.07 -4.06 20.79
CA LEU A 59 0.81 -3.60 21.35
C LEU A 59 -0.37 -3.92 20.43
N ILE A 60 -0.26 -3.62 19.14
CA ILE A 60 -1.31 -3.92 18.14
C ILE A 60 -1.56 -5.42 18.04
N ALA A 61 -0.49 -6.23 18.04
CA ALA A 61 -0.61 -7.68 18.00
C ALA A 61 -1.37 -8.23 19.21
N LYS A 62 -1.09 -7.72 20.42
CA LYS A 62 -1.82 -8.08 21.64
C LYS A 62 -3.29 -7.70 21.58
N TYR A 63 -3.60 -6.49 21.10
CA TYR A 63 -4.98 -6.03 20.93
C TYR A 63 -5.78 -6.93 19.98
N LYS A 64 -5.18 -7.34 18.84
CA LYS A 64 -5.85 -8.21 17.85
C LYS A 64 -6.05 -9.65 18.31
N ALA A 65 -5.29 -10.10 19.30
CA ALA A 65 -5.37 -11.44 19.85
C ALA A 65 -6.37 -11.56 21.02
N ALA A 66 -6.87 -10.43 21.52
CA ALA A 66 -7.90 -10.35 22.56
C ALA A 66 -9.30 -10.37 21.93
#